data_AF-A0A034WF48-F1
#
_entry.id   AF-A0A034WF48-F1
#
_cell.length_a   1.000
_cell.length_b   1.000
_cell.length_c   1.000
_cell.angle_alpha   90.00
_cell.angle_beta   90.00
_cell.angle_gamma   90.00
#
_symmetry.space_group_name_H-M   'P 1'
#
loop_
_entity.id
_entity.type
_entity.pdbx_description
1 polymer ?
#
loop_
_entity_poly.entity_id
_entity_poly.type
_entity_poly.pdbx_seq_one_letter_code
_entity_poly.pdbx_strand_id
1 'polypeptide(L)'
;MRSRSNSGVRLDYYQRIVHRLIMSHQEPVTGLFPASNINSHAWIRDNVYCILAVWGLSMAYKKIADQDEDRAKCYELEQSCVKLMRGLLMAMMNQKDKVERFKMTQNPLDSLHAKYSSKNGQPVVGDGEWGHLQIDAVSLYLLILAQMTASGLQIVFSLDEVSFIQNLVFYIESAYCIPDYGIWERGDKTNHGEPELNASSIGMAKAALEAMNELDLFGARGGPASVIHVLADEAHKCQAVLQSMLPRESNSKELDSGLLCVIGFPAFAADDPQLIRNTKDAILS
;
A
#
# COMPACT_ATOMS: atom_id res chain seq x y z
N MET A 1 -19.42 27.84 27.29
CA MET A 1 -18.32 27.18 26.55
C MET A 1 -17.82 26.02 27.40
N ARG A 2 -18.04 24.77 27.00
CA ARG A 2 -17.42 23.63 27.69
C ARG A 2 -15.92 23.64 27.38
N SER A 3 -15.09 23.48 28.41
CA SER A 3 -13.64 23.33 28.24
C SER A 3 -13.35 22.16 27.29
N ARG A 4 -12.52 22.38 26.27
CA ARG A 4 -12.11 21.32 25.32
C ARG A 4 -11.32 20.25 26.09
N SER A 5 -11.55 18.98 25.79
CA SER A 5 -10.80 17.90 26.45
C SER A 5 -9.30 18.00 26.11
N ASN A 6 -8.43 17.54 27.01
CA ASN A 6 -6.98 17.48 26.76
C ASN A 6 -6.64 16.70 25.47
N SER A 7 -7.47 15.72 25.11
CA SER A 7 -7.36 14.97 23.85
C SER A 7 -7.61 15.84 22.62
N GLY A 8 -8.64 16.69 22.63
CA GLY A 8 -8.91 17.61 21.52
C GLY A 8 -7.76 18.59 21.26
N VAL A 9 -7.18 19.15 22.34
CA VAL A 9 -6.02 20.04 22.24
C VAL A 9 -4.80 19.34 21.63
N ARG A 10 -4.57 18.07 21.99
CA ARG A 10 -3.51 17.24 21.40
C ARG A 10 -3.76 16.92 19.92
N LEU A 11 -5.00 16.61 19.53
CA LEU A 11 -5.31 16.37 18.13
C LEU A 11 -5.09 17.64 17.29
N ASP A 12 -5.44 18.82 17.80
CA ASP A 12 -5.17 20.10 17.11
C ASP A 12 -3.66 20.38 16.94
N TYR A 13 -2.83 19.91 17.87
CA TYR A 13 -1.38 19.94 17.70
C TYR A 13 -0.94 19.04 16.54
N TYR A 14 -1.40 17.78 16.50
CA TYR A 14 -1.06 16.85 15.42
C TYR A 14 -1.62 17.28 14.06
N GLN A 15 -2.82 17.85 14.03
CA GLN A 15 -3.43 18.40 12.83
C GLN A 15 -2.58 19.51 12.22
N ARG A 16 -2.04 20.42 13.04
CA ARG A 16 -1.10 21.45 12.57
C ARG A 16 0.20 20.86 12.02
N ILE A 17 0.72 19.79 12.64
CA ILE A 17 1.93 19.10 12.17
C ILE A 17 1.67 18.42 10.82
N VAL A 18 0.62 17.60 10.74
CA VAL A 18 0.23 16.88 9.53
C VAL A 18 -0.05 17.87 8.39
N HIS A 19 -0.75 18.96 8.68
CA HIS A 19 -1.05 19.96 7.66
C HIS A 19 0.22 20.63 7.12
N ARG A 20 1.17 20.95 8.00
CA ARG A 20 2.41 21.66 7.63
C ARG A 20 3.40 20.77 6.90
N LEU A 21 3.56 19.52 7.34
CA LEU A 21 4.61 18.62 6.87
C LEU A 21 4.17 17.67 5.77
N ILE A 22 2.87 17.36 5.68
CA ILE A 22 2.34 16.37 4.74
C ILE A 22 1.35 17.05 3.79
N MET A 23 0.23 17.56 4.30
CA MET A 23 -0.88 18.03 3.45
C MET A 23 -0.52 19.23 2.57
N SER A 24 0.43 20.07 3.01
CA SER A 24 0.95 21.20 2.23
C SER A 24 1.59 20.78 0.90
N HIS A 25 1.93 19.50 0.74
CA HIS A 25 2.55 18.94 -0.46
C HIS A 25 1.58 18.09 -1.29
N GLN A 26 0.32 17.92 -0.89
CA GLN A 26 -0.64 17.11 -1.65
C GLN A 26 -1.03 17.83 -2.94
N GLU A 27 -0.88 17.16 -4.08
CA GLU A 27 -1.26 17.73 -5.37
C GLU A 27 -2.78 17.96 -5.44
N PRO A 28 -3.23 19.18 -5.79
CA PRO A 28 -4.64 19.55 -5.70
C PRO A 28 -5.52 18.87 -6.76
N VAL A 29 -4.95 18.27 -7.81
CA VAL A 29 -5.73 17.56 -8.84
C VAL A 29 -5.77 16.07 -8.54
N THR A 30 -4.60 15.43 -8.49
CA THR A 30 -4.48 13.98 -8.36
C THR A 30 -4.60 13.48 -6.93
N GLY A 31 -4.32 14.33 -5.93
CA GLY A 31 -4.18 13.90 -4.53
C GLY A 31 -2.84 13.23 -4.21
N LEU A 32 -1.93 13.08 -5.17
CA LEU A 32 -0.64 12.42 -4.97
C LEU A 32 0.36 13.35 -4.28
N PHE A 33 1.27 12.77 -3.51
CA PHE A 33 2.44 13.44 -2.96
C PHE A 33 3.64 13.25 -3.89
N PRO A 34 4.37 14.33 -4.23
CA PRO A 34 5.69 14.22 -4.85
C PRO A 34 6.72 13.73 -3.82
N ALA A 35 7.75 13.04 -4.29
CA ALA A 35 8.85 12.57 -3.43
C ALA A 35 9.62 13.73 -2.77
N SER A 36 9.67 14.90 -3.41
CA SER A 36 10.19 16.12 -2.80
C SER A 36 9.74 17.37 -3.57
N ASN A 37 10.07 18.56 -3.06
CA ASN A 37 9.79 19.84 -3.73
C ASN A 37 10.43 19.99 -5.12
N ILE A 38 11.45 19.19 -5.44
CA ILE A 38 12.14 19.21 -6.74
C ILE A 38 11.85 17.96 -7.58
N ASN A 39 11.39 16.88 -6.96
CA ASN A 39 11.09 15.62 -7.63
C ASN A 39 9.58 15.37 -7.57
N SER A 40 8.89 15.64 -8.67
CA SER A 40 7.45 15.45 -8.81
C SER A 40 7.03 14.00 -9.11
N HIS A 41 7.89 13.02 -8.84
CA HIS A 41 7.50 11.61 -8.95
C HIS A 41 6.78 11.18 -7.67
N ALA A 42 5.72 10.41 -7.83
CA ALA A 42 4.87 9.86 -6.78
C ALA A 42 4.99 8.34 -6.81
N TRP A 43 5.76 7.79 -5.86
CA TRP A 43 5.82 6.36 -5.64
C TRP A 43 4.56 5.86 -4.95
N ILE A 44 4.05 4.70 -5.36
CA ILE A 44 2.89 4.07 -4.73
C ILE A 44 3.14 3.89 -3.23
N ARG A 45 4.27 3.26 -2.88
CA ARG A 45 4.66 2.96 -1.50
C ARG A 45 4.74 4.21 -0.62
N ASP A 46 5.49 5.22 -1.07
CA ASP A 46 5.68 6.47 -0.34
C ASP A 46 4.36 7.20 -0.11
N ASN A 47 3.51 7.26 -1.14
CA ASN A 47 2.20 7.89 -1.06
C ASN A 47 1.29 7.19 -0.03
N VAL A 48 1.28 5.85 -0.05
CA VAL A 48 0.49 5.05 0.91
C VAL A 48 1.02 5.26 2.33
N TYR A 49 2.34 5.18 2.56
CA TYR A 49 2.90 5.43 3.90
C TYR A 49 2.66 6.85 4.40
N CYS A 50 2.79 7.87 3.54
CA CYS A 50 2.50 9.25 3.90
C CYS A 50 1.04 9.45 4.32
N ILE A 51 0.09 8.85 3.61
CA ILE A 51 -1.34 9.06 3.90
C ILE A 51 -1.79 8.35 5.18
N LEU A 52 -1.08 7.31 5.63
CA LEU A 52 -1.40 6.61 6.89
C LEU A 52 -1.37 7.54 8.11
N ALA A 53 -0.47 8.54 8.13
CA ALA A 53 -0.44 9.53 9.21
C ALA A 53 -1.70 10.41 9.22
N VAL A 54 -2.19 10.78 8.04
CA VAL A 54 -3.42 11.58 7.85
C VAL A 54 -4.65 10.77 8.25
N TRP A 55 -4.71 9.51 7.82
CA TRP A 55 -5.79 8.58 8.15
C TRP A 55 -5.82 8.22 9.64
N GLY A 56 -4.67 7.95 10.25
CA GLY A 56 -4.59 7.71 11.69
C GLY A 56 -5.12 8.89 12.51
N LEU A 57 -4.83 10.12 12.09
CA LEU A 57 -5.36 11.33 12.70
C LEU A 57 -6.87 11.48 12.47
N SER A 58 -7.37 11.18 11.26
CA SER A 58 -8.82 11.23 10.98
C SER A 58 -9.58 10.24 11.86
N MET A 59 -9.06 9.02 12.01
CA MET A 59 -9.62 8.00 12.90
C MET A 59 -9.62 8.44 14.37
N ALA A 60 -8.59 9.15 14.81
CA ALA A 60 -8.54 9.71 16.16
C ALA A 60 -9.61 10.81 16.37
N TYR A 61 -9.78 11.72 15.41
CA TYR A 61 -10.84 12.72 15.45
C TYR A 61 -12.23 12.08 15.44
N LYS A 62 -12.44 11.06 14.60
CA LYS A 62 -13.70 10.31 14.48
C LYS A 62 -14.18 9.74 15.82
N LYS A 63 -13.26 9.31 16.68
CA LYS A 63 -13.57 8.77 18.02
C LYS A 63 -13.99 9.83 19.04
N ILE A 64 -13.66 11.11 18.81
CA ILE A 64 -13.93 12.20 19.77
C ILE A 64 -14.83 13.29 19.21
N ALA A 65 -15.51 13.02 18.09
CA ALA A 65 -16.22 14.00 17.26
C ALA A 65 -17.56 14.48 17.88
N ASP A 66 -17.54 14.86 19.16
CA ASP A 66 -18.67 15.42 19.90
C ASP A 66 -18.97 16.88 19.50
N GLN A 67 -18.02 17.54 18.83
CA GLN A 67 -18.11 18.94 18.39
C GLN A 67 -18.10 19.03 16.86
N ASP A 68 -18.89 19.96 16.31
CA ASP A 68 -18.99 20.16 14.86
C ASP A 68 -17.64 20.51 14.20
N GLU A 69 -16.77 21.24 14.89
CA GLU A 69 -15.42 21.56 14.38
C GLU A 69 -14.55 20.31 14.21
N ASP A 70 -14.61 19.37 15.16
CA ASP A 70 -13.82 18.13 15.11
C ASP A 70 -14.36 17.19 14.01
N ARG A 71 -15.67 17.21 13.77
CA ARG A 71 -16.32 16.51 12.65
C ARG A 71 -15.86 17.06 11.30
N ALA A 72 -15.77 18.39 11.16
CA ALA A 72 -15.28 19.03 9.94
C ALA A 72 -13.82 18.66 9.65
N LYS A 73 -12.94 18.74 10.66
CA LYS A 73 -11.53 18.32 10.53
C LYS A 73 -11.40 16.84 10.15
N CYS A 74 -12.17 15.98 10.79
CA CYS A 74 -12.22 14.56 10.45
C CYS A 74 -12.57 14.36 8.97
N TYR A 75 -13.65 15.01 8.51
CA TYR A 75 -14.11 14.91 7.13
C TYR A 75 -13.04 15.36 6.13
N GLU A 76 -12.40 16.51 6.34
CA GLU A 76 -11.33 17.00 5.46
C GLU A 76 -10.14 16.03 5.36
N LEU A 77 -9.72 15.45 6.49
CA LEU A 77 -8.66 14.45 6.53
C LEU A 77 -9.08 13.16 5.81
N GLU A 78 -10.31 12.68 6.01
CA GLU A 78 -10.84 11.51 5.30
C GLU A 78 -10.91 11.74 3.79
N GLN A 79 -11.39 12.91 3.34
CA GLN A 79 -11.44 13.25 1.91
C GLN A 79 -10.04 13.35 1.30
N SER A 80 -9.06 13.84 2.06
CA SER A 80 -7.66 13.86 1.65
C SER A 80 -7.11 12.45 1.41
N CYS A 81 -7.47 11.49 2.27
CA CYS A 81 -7.10 10.09 2.13
C CYS A 81 -7.75 9.45 0.90
N VAL A 82 -9.07 9.65 0.74
CA VAL A 82 -9.82 9.17 -0.44
C VAL A 82 -9.20 9.70 -1.72
N LYS A 83 -8.87 10.99 -1.77
CA LYS A 83 -8.29 11.63 -2.95
C LYS A 83 -6.96 11.00 -3.36
N LEU A 84 -6.04 10.79 -2.41
CA LEU A 84 -4.75 10.16 -2.70
C LEU A 84 -4.91 8.72 -3.19
N MET A 85 -5.69 7.91 -2.47
CA MET A 85 -5.87 6.50 -2.84
C MET A 85 -6.53 6.37 -4.22
N ARG A 86 -7.50 7.24 -4.53
CA ARG A 86 -8.09 7.34 -5.87
C ARG A 86 -7.08 7.83 -6.91
N GLY A 87 -6.22 8.77 -6.58
CA GLY A 87 -5.13 9.21 -7.46
C GLY A 87 -4.23 8.06 -7.90
N LEU A 88 -3.84 7.19 -6.96
CA LEU A 88 -3.08 5.98 -7.25
C LEU A 88 -3.89 4.98 -8.09
N LEU A 89 -5.17 4.75 -7.75
CA LEU A 89 -6.07 3.90 -8.52
C LEU A 89 -6.13 4.34 -9.99
N MET A 90 -6.36 5.64 -10.23
CA MET A 90 -6.46 6.17 -11.60
C MET A 90 -5.14 6.03 -12.36
N ALA A 91 -4.01 6.25 -11.70
CA ALA A 91 -2.69 6.07 -12.29
C ALA A 91 -2.44 4.59 -12.70
N MET A 92 -2.83 3.64 -11.85
CA MET A 92 -2.72 2.21 -12.16
C MET A 92 -3.73 1.78 -13.24
N MET A 93 -4.97 2.27 -13.21
CA MET A 93 -6.00 1.97 -14.22
C MET A 93 -5.60 2.44 -15.61
N ASN A 94 -4.86 3.55 -15.72
CA ASN A 94 -4.29 4.00 -17.00
C ASN A 94 -3.28 3.00 -17.60
N GLN A 95 -2.80 2.04 -16.81
CA GLN A 95 -1.93 0.95 -17.23
C GLN A 95 -2.63 -0.43 -17.24
N LYS A 96 -3.96 -0.47 -17.30
CA LYS A 96 -4.72 -1.74 -17.25
C LYS A 96 -4.26 -2.80 -18.26
N ASP A 97 -3.85 -2.38 -19.46
CA ASP A 97 -3.39 -3.31 -20.49
C ASP A 97 -2.08 -4.02 -20.07
N LYS A 98 -1.25 -3.36 -19.25
CA LYS A 98 -0.04 -3.97 -18.68
C LYS A 98 -0.42 -5.02 -17.63
N VAL A 99 -1.36 -4.72 -16.74
CA VAL A 99 -1.89 -5.68 -15.75
C VAL A 99 -2.44 -6.93 -16.42
N GLU A 100 -3.23 -6.76 -17.49
CA GLU A 100 -3.77 -7.88 -18.26
C GLU A 100 -2.69 -8.74 -18.91
N ARG A 101 -1.67 -8.11 -19.52
CA ARG A 101 -0.54 -8.85 -20.10
C ARG A 101 0.28 -9.58 -19.04
N PHE A 102 0.58 -8.93 -17.92
CA PHE A 102 1.41 -9.48 -16.87
C PHE A 102 0.83 -10.78 -16.27
N LYS A 103 -0.51 -10.90 -16.16
CA LYS A 103 -1.15 -12.15 -15.72
C LYS A 103 -0.76 -13.36 -16.57
N MET A 104 -0.41 -13.14 -17.84
CA MET A 104 -0.02 -14.19 -18.79
C MET A 104 1.50 -14.30 -18.92
N THR A 105 2.21 -13.16 -18.93
CA THR A 105 3.64 -13.13 -19.25
C THR A 105 4.54 -13.22 -18.02
N GLN A 106 4.09 -12.69 -16.87
CA GLN A 106 4.87 -12.49 -15.65
C GLN A 106 6.23 -11.80 -15.90
N ASN A 107 6.34 -11.07 -17.01
CA ASN A 107 7.58 -10.41 -17.44
C ASN A 107 7.67 -9.02 -16.76
N PRO A 108 8.81 -8.65 -16.16
CA PRO A 108 8.99 -7.32 -15.58
C PRO A 108 8.67 -6.15 -16.53
N LEU A 109 8.85 -6.30 -17.85
CA LEU A 109 8.52 -5.24 -18.82
C LEU A 109 7.00 -5.01 -18.98
N ASP A 110 6.21 -6.05 -18.72
CA ASP A 110 4.75 -5.97 -18.71
C ASP A 110 4.19 -5.55 -17.34
N SER A 111 5.04 -5.40 -16.31
CA SER A 111 4.63 -5.02 -14.96
C SER A 111 4.12 -3.58 -14.87
N LEU A 112 3.24 -3.30 -13.92
CA LEU A 112 2.82 -1.94 -13.59
C LEU A 112 4.02 -1.09 -13.17
N HIS A 113 4.02 0.19 -13.58
CA HIS A 113 4.94 1.15 -12.97
C HIS A 113 4.62 1.35 -11.49
N ALA A 114 5.65 1.39 -10.66
CA ALA A 114 5.51 1.66 -9.22
C ALA A 114 5.64 3.16 -8.85
N LYS A 115 5.86 4.03 -9.84
CA LYS A 115 5.90 5.50 -9.66
C LYS A 115 5.29 6.24 -10.85
N TYR A 116 4.73 7.42 -10.56
CA TYR A 116 3.98 8.24 -11.50
C TYR A 116 4.37 9.71 -11.38
N SER A 117 3.90 10.55 -12.29
CA SER A 117 3.92 11.99 -12.08
C SER A 117 2.88 12.35 -11.03
N SER A 118 3.29 13.03 -9.95
CA SER A 118 2.36 13.54 -8.93
C SER A 118 1.30 14.45 -9.54
N LYS A 119 1.63 15.18 -10.62
CA LYS A 119 0.76 16.20 -11.20
C LYS A 119 -0.36 15.66 -12.08
N ASN A 120 -0.15 14.53 -12.75
CA ASN A 120 -1.10 14.01 -13.74
C ASN A 120 -1.28 12.48 -13.74
N GLY A 121 -0.59 11.75 -12.86
CA GLY A 121 -0.71 10.29 -12.74
C GLY A 121 -0.14 9.49 -13.92
N GLN A 122 0.63 10.11 -14.82
CA GLN A 122 1.22 9.42 -15.98
C GLN A 122 2.57 8.77 -15.63
N PRO A 123 3.00 7.76 -16.39
CA PRO A 123 4.37 7.25 -16.37
C PRO A 123 5.43 8.35 -16.47
N VAL A 124 6.51 8.21 -15.72
CA VAL A 124 7.63 9.20 -15.67
C VAL A 124 8.95 8.65 -16.20
N VAL A 125 9.03 7.34 -16.45
CA VAL A 125 10.19 6.64 -17.03
C VAL A 125 9.68 5.51 -17.92
N GLY A 126 10.49 5.04 -18.87
CA GLY A 126 10.15 3.92 -19.75
C GLY A 126 10.19 2.55 -19.06
N ASP A 127 9.57 1.55 -19.69
CA ASP A 127 9.42 0.19 -19.14
C ASP A 127 10.74 -0.54 -18.84
N GLY A 128 11.81 -0.24 -19.59
CA GLY A 128 13.14 -0.82 -19.39
C GLY A 128 14.12 0.07 -18.62
N GLU A 129 13.68 1.22 -18.10
CA GLU A 129 14.58 2.24 -17.53
C GLU A 129 14.69 2.15 -16.00
N TRP A 130 13.80 1.42 -15.34
CA TRP A 130 13.75 1.35 -13.88
C TRP A 130 13.06 0.07 -13.42
N GLY A 131 13.37 -0.37 -12.19
CA GLY A 131 12.84 -1.60 -11.59
C GLY A 131 11.36 -1.50 -11.22
N HIS A 132 10.48 -1.58 -12.23
CA HIS A 132 9.03 -1.35 -12.11
C HIS A 132 8.29 -2.41 -11.31
N LEU A 133 8.63 -3.68 -11.52
CA LEU A 133 7.98 -4.80 -10.85
C LEU A 133 8.30 -4.75 -9.35
N GLN A 134 7.41 -4.12 -8.58
CA GLN A 134 7.48 -3.99 -7.13
C GLN A 134 6.18 -4.50 -6.54
N ILE A 135 6.17 -5.78 -6.18
CA ILE A 135 4.96 -6.46 -5.69
C ILE A 135 4.60 -5.93 -4.31
N ASP A 136 5.58 -5.57 -3.49
CA ASP A 136 5.38 -4.93 -2.18
C ASP A 136 4.53 -3.66 -2.28
N ALA A 137 4.78 -2.81 -3.28
CA ALA A 137 4.11 -1.52 -3.42
C ALA A 137 2.62 -1.67 -3.79
N VAL A 138 2.31 -2.56 -4.74
CA VAL A 138 0.91 -2.86 -5.13
C VAL A 138 0.18 -3.56 -3.98
N SER A 139 0.85 -4.50 -3.31
CA SER A 139 0.29 -5.22 -2.17
C SER A 139 0.00 -4.29 -0.99
N LEU A 140 0.90 -3.35 -0.68
CA LEU A 140 0.69 -2.34 0.35
C LEU A 140 -0.52 -1.45 0.02
N TYR A 141 -0.68 -1.04 -1.24
CA TYR A 141 -1.86 -0.29 -1.67
C TYR A 141 -3.14 -1.08 -1.42
N LEU A 142 -3.20 -2.36 -1.80
CA LEU A 142 -4.36 -3.23 -1.60
C LEU A 142 -4.67 -3.46 -0.11
N LEU A 143 -3.65 -3.74 0.70
CA LEU A 143 -3.79 -3.91 2.14
C LEU A 143 -4.40 -2.66 2.80
N ILE A 144 -3.88 -1.47 2.46
CA ILE A 144 -4.39 -0.22 3.03
C ILE A 144 -5.75 0.16 2.46
N LEU A 145 -6.01 -0.12 1.17
CA LEU A 145 -7.34 0.02 0.58
C LEU A 145 -8.39 -0.80 1.35
N ALA A 146 -8.07 -2.05 1.68
CA ALA A 146 -8.94 -2.93 2.44
C ALA A 146 -9.25 -2.35 3.83
N GLN A 147 -8.21 -1.94 4.57
CA GLN A 147 -8.37 -1.39 5.91
C GLN A 147 -9.12 -0.06 5.92
N MET A 148 -8.85 0.83 4.95
CA MET A 148 -9.58 2.09 4.80
C MET A 148 -11.06 1.86 4.46
N THR A 149 -11.34 0.91 3.57
CA THR A 149 -12.71 0.51 3.21
C THR A 149 -13.45 -0.05 4.43
N ALA A 150 -12.81 -0.94 5.19
CA ALA A 150 -13.36 -1.49 6.43
C ALA A 150 -13.60 -0.41 7.51
N SER A 151 -12.83 0.68 7.50
CA SER A 151 -13.04 1.85 8.39
C SER A 151 -14.20 2.77 7.97
N GLY A 152 -14.83 2.46 6.83
CA GLY A 152 -15.97 3.18 6.27
C GLY A 152 -15.61 4.26 5.25
N LEU A 153 -14.35 4.34 4.79
CA LEU A 153 -14.01 5.23 3.69
C LEU A 153 -14.50 4.65 2.36
N GLN A 154 -15.15 5.48 1.55
CA GLN A 154 -15.54 5.12 0.20
C GLN A 154 -14.43 5.55 -0.76
N ILE A 155 -13.65 4.59 -1.25
CA ILE A 155 -12.54 4.84 -2.18
C ILE A 155 -12.88 4.35 -3.59
N VAL A 156 -13.60 3.24 -3.72
CA VAL A 156 -14.00 2.62 -5.00
C VAL A 156 -15.44 3.00 -5.31
N PHE A 157 -15.70 3.50 -6.53
CA PHE A 157 -16.95 4.16 -6.93
C PHE A 157 -17.71 3.47 -8.07
N SER A 158 -17.09 2.54 -8.79
CA SER A 158 -17.71 1.85 -9.93
C SER A 158 -17.32 0.37 -9.98
N LEU A 159 -18.12 -0.43 -10.70
CA LEU A 159 -17.82 -1.84 -10.92
C LEU A 159 -16.60 -2.06 -11.85
N ASP A 160 -16.29 -1.09 -12.71
CA ASP A 160 -15.05 -1.10 -13.49
C ASP A 160 -13.82 -0.96 -12.57
N GLU A 161 -13.89 -0.06 -11.58
CA GLU A 161 -12.86 0.07 -10.56
C GLU A 161 -12.75 -1.21 -9.70
N VAL A 162 -13.88 -1.85 -9.34
CA VAL A 162 -13.87 -3.15 -8.65
C VAL A 162 -13.16 -4.22 -9.47
N SER A 163 -13.51 -4.33 -10.75
CA SER A 163 -12.92 -5.32 -11.65
C SER A 163 -11.41 -5.10 -11.81
N PHE A 164 -10.98 -3.85 -11.84
CA PHE A 164 -9.56 -3.52 -11.85
C PHE A 164 -8.85 -3.91 -10.55
N ILE A 165 -9.46 -3.68 -9.38
CA ILE A 165 -8.91 -4.14 -8.10
C ILE A 165 -8.82 -5.67 -8.04
N GLN A 166 -9.83 -6.38 -8.55
CA GLN A 166 -9.78 -7.84 -8.68
C GLN A 166 -8.62 -8.29 -9.58
N ASN A 167 -8.34 -7.55 -10.66
CA ASN A 167 -7.17 -7.80 -11.49
C ASN A 167 -5.84 -7.54 -10.76
N LEU A 168 -5.77 -6.55 -9.87
CA LEU A 168 -4.58 -6.34 -9.03
C LEU A 168 -4.38 -7.48 -8.02
N VAL A 169 -5.45 -8.11 -7.54
CA VAL A 169 -5.35 -9.34 -6.73
C VAL A 169 -4.69 -10.46 -7.53
N PHE A 170 -5.16 -10.72 -8.76
CA PHE A 170 -4.52 -11.71 -9.65
C PHE A 170 -3.07 -11.34 -10.00
N TYR A 171 -2.76 -10.05 -10.04
CA TYR A 171 -1.40 -9.56 -10.29
C TYR A 171 -0.43 -9.93 -9.15
N ILE A 172 -0.89 -9.97 -7.90
CA ILE A 172 -0.04 -10.26 -6.73
C ILE A 172 -0.15 -11.70 -6.22
N GLU A 173 -1.13 -12.50 -6.67
CA GLU A 173 -1.43 -13.81 -6.07
C GLU A 173 -0.27 -14.80 -6.15
N SER A 174 0.54 -14.72 -7.20
CA SER A 174 1.72 -15.56 -7.41
C SER A 174 3.03 -14.95 -6.86
N ALA A 175 2.96 -14.02 -5.90
CA ALA A 175 4.14 -13.35 -5.34
C ALA A 175 5.21 -14.31 -4.80
N TYR A 176 4.81 -15.50 -4.32
CA TYR A 176 5.71 -16.52 -3.79
C TYR A 176 6.64 -17.15 -4.84
N CYS A 177 6.38 -16.96 -6.14
CA CYS A 177 7.20 -17.50 -7.22
C CYS A 177 7.55 -16.50 -8.32
N ILE A 178 7.17 -15.23 -8.18
CA ILE A 178 7.51 -14.16 -9.12
C ILE A 178 8.61 -13.28 -8.50
N PRO A 179 9.85 -13.34 -9.02
CA PRO A 179 10.92 -12.43 -8.62
C PRO A 179 10.57 -10.98 -8.94
N ASP A 180 10.91 -10.05 -8.05
CA ASP A 180 10.64 -8.62 -8.21
C ASP A 180 11.85 -7.76 -7.81
N TYR A 181 11.73 -6.43 -7.95
CA TYR A 181 12.79 -5.50 -7.60
C TYR A 181 12.84 -5.17 -6.10
N GLY A 182 11.84 -5.60 -5.34
CA GLY A 182 11.70 -5.40 -3.90
C GLY A 182 11.55 -3.94 -3.49
N ILE A 183 11.46 -3.72 -2.17
CA ILE A 183 11.22 -2.39 -1.57
C ILE A 183 12.29 -1.34 -1.92
N TRP A 184 13.51 -1.79 -2.25
CA TRP A 184 14.64 -0.94 -2.59
C TRP A 184 14.83 -0.73 -4.09
N GLU A 185 13.97 -1.29 -4.95
CA GLU A 185 13.94 -1.04 -6.39
C GLU A 185 15.17 -1.57 -7.14
N ARG A 186 15.87 -2.56 -6.56
CA ARG A 186 17.18 -3.05 -7.05
C ARG A 186 17.13 -4.48 -7.59
N GLY A 187 16.17 -5.28 -7.15
CA GLY A 187 16.20 -6.72 -7.39
C GLY A 187 17.28 -7.34 -6.52
N ASP A 188 18.34 -7.87 -7.11
CA ASP A 188 19.45 -8.47 -6.39
C ASP A 188 20.30 -7.45 -5.58
N LYS A 189 21.12 -7.96 -4.66
CA LYS A 189 21.99 -7.13 -3.79
C LYS A 189 23.01 -6.31 -4.58
N THR A 190 23.45 -6.81 -5.73
CA THR A 190 24.46 -6.15 -6.56
C THR A 190 23.87 -5.15 -7.56
N ASN A 191 22.53 -5.08 -7.66
CA ASN A 191 21.78 -4.10 -8.43
C ASN A 191 22.15 -4.10 -9.93
N HIS A 192 22.26 -5.30 -10.52
CA HIS A 192 22.53 -5.45 -11.96
C HIS A 192 21.25 -5.49 -12.81
N GLY A 193 20.08 -5.27 -12.20
CA GLY A 193 18.78 -5.27 -12.87
C GLY A 193 18.06 -6.61 -12.85
N GLU A 194 18.58 -7.58 -12.11
CA GLU A 194 18.01 -8.92 -11.99
C GLU A 194 17.03 -8.99 -10.80
N PRO A 195 15.75 -9.32 -11.03
CA PRO A 195 14.77 -9.45 -9.96
C PRO A 195 15.03 -10.72 -9.11
N GLU A 196 14.66 -10.67 -7.83
CA GLU A 196 14.78 -11.79 -6.90
C GLU A 196 13.50 -12.00 -6.11
N LEU A 197 13.28 -13.19 -5.54
CA LEU A 197 12.22 -13.39 -4.56
C LEU A 197 12.58 -12.64 -3.28
N ASN A 198 11.78 -11.62 -2.96
CA ASN A 198 11.94 -10.78 -1.78
C ASN A 198 10.89 -11.16 -0.73
N ALA A 199 11.32 -11.52 0.47
CA ALA A 199 10.46 -11.88 1.59
C ALA A 199 9.58 -10.69 2.02
N SER A 200 10.09 -9.45 1.91
CA SER A 200 9.28 -8.24 2.11
C SER A 200 8.07 -8.16 1.16
N SER A 201 8.26 -8.46 -0.13
CA SER A 201 7.19 -8.49 -1.13
C SER A 201 6.21 -9.63 -0.89
N ILE A 202 6.70 -10.84 -0.60
CA ILE A 202 5.86 -12.03 -0.35
C ILE A 202 4.98 -11.82 0.89
N GLY A 203 5.55 -11.31 1.98
CA GLY A 203 4.81 -11.06 3.21
C GLY A 203 3.76 -9.96 3.06
N MET A 204 4.09 -8.89 2.33
CA MET A 204 3.11 -7.84 2.03
C MET A 204 1.98 -8.38 1.14
N ALA A 205 2.30 -9.19 0.12
CA ALA A 205 1.31 -9.83 -0.75
C ALA A 205 0.38 -10.76 0.04
N LYS A 206 0.93 -11.62 0.92
CA LYS A 206 0.12 -12.45 1.82
C LYS A 206 -0.90 -11.63 2.59
N ALA A 207 -0.45 -10.57 3.29
CA ALA A 207 -1.34 -9.75 4.11
C ALA A 207 -2.41 -9.05 3.26
N ALA A 208 -2.05 -8.59 2.06
CA ALA A 208 -3.00 -8.00 1.11
C ALA A 208 -4.04 -9.01 0.64
N LEU A 209 -3.62 -10.23 0.25
CA LEU A 209 -4.52 -11.32 -0.16
C LEU A 209 -5.50 -11.68 0.96
N GLU A 210 -5.03 -11.80 2.21
CA GLU A 210 -5.88 -12.07 3.37
C GLU A 210 -6.87 -10.92 3.65
N ALA A 211 -6.42 -9.66 3.55
CA ALA A 211 -7.27 -8.50 3.82
C ALA A 211 -8.31 -8.21 2.72
N MET A 212 -8.01 -8.59 1.47
CA MET A 212 -8.89 -8.37 0.31
C MET A 212 -9.94 -9.47 0.16
N ASN A 213 -9.70 -10.67 0.71
CA ASN A 213 -10.62 -11.79 0.54
C ASN A 213 -12.00 -11.49 1.16
N GLU A 214 -13.05 -11.67 0.37
CA GLU A 214 -14.45 -11.41 0.73
C GLU A 214 -14.76 -9.96 1.12
N LEU A 215 -13.86 -9.02 0.81
CA LEU A 215 -14.08 -7.60 1.06
C LEU A 215 -15.05 -7.01 0.03
N ASP A 216 -16.12 -6.37 0.50
CA ASP A 216 -16.97 -5.52 -0.33
C ASP A 216 -16.37 -4.12 -0.47
N LEU A 217 -15.92 -3.78 -1.68
CA LEU A 217 -15.27 -2.50 -1.97
C LEU A 217 -16.20 -1.28 -1.91
N PHE A 218 -17.51 -1.48 -1.93
CA PHE A 218 -18.49 -0.41 -1.67
C PHE A 218 -18.86 -0.32 -0.18
N GLY A 219 -18.24 -1.13 0.68
CA GLY A 219 -18.52 -1.21 2.10
C GLY A 219 -19.97 -1.64 2.36
N ALA A 220 -20.61 -1.02 3.35
CA ALA A 220 -21.99 -1.36 3.73
C ALA A 220 -23.06 -1.08 2.64
N ARG A 221 -22.68 -0.49 1.50
CA ARG A 221 -23.60 -0.16 0.39
C ARG A 221 -23.46 -1.09 -0.82
N GLY A 222 -22.55 -2.06 -0.76
CA GLY A 222 -22.30 -2.95 -1.88
C GLY A 222 -23.20 -4.16 -1.95
N GLY A 223 -22.82 -5.09 -2.81
CA GLY A 223 -23.49 -6.36 -3.02
C GLY A 223 -22.54 -7.37 -3.68
N PRO A 224 -23.03 -8.53 -4.12
CA PRO A 224 -22.16 -9.61 -4.60
C PRO A 224 -21.20 -9.22 -5.74
N ALA A 225 -21.57 -8.22 -6.55
CA ALA A 225 -20.73 -7.74 -7.66
C ALA A 225 -19.57 -6.82 -7.23
N SER A 226 -19.57 -6.30 -6.01
CA SER A 226 -18.50 -5.45 -5.45
C SER A 226 -17.57 -6.18 -4.48
N VAL A 227 -17.76 -7.50 -4.33
CA VAL A 227 -16.95 -8.35 -3.46
C VAL A 227 -15.72 -8.85 -4.21
N ILE A 228 -14.56 -8.77 -3.56
CA ILE A 228 -13.30 -9.30 -4.05
C ILE A 228 -13.11 -10.74 -3.59
N HIS A 229 -12.60 -11.57 -4.48
CA HIS A 229 -12.37 -13.00 -4.22
C HIS A 229 -10.89 -13.33 -4.37
N VAL A 230 -10.37 -14.08 -3.40
CA VAL A 230 -8.99 -14.55 -3.37
C VAL A 230 -8.97 -16.07 -3.26
N LEU A 231 -8.11 -16.72 -4.02
CA LEU A 231 -7.89 -18.16 -3.88
C LEU A 231 -7.10 -18.43 -2.60
N ALA A 232 -7.71 -19.15 -1.65
CA ALA A 232 -7.11 -19.41 -0.33
C ALA A 232 -5.72 -20.07 -0.41
N ASP A 233 -5.49 -20.90 -1.44
CA ASP A 233 -4.21 -21.58 -1.65
C ASP A 233 -3.06 -20.60 -1.88
N GLU A 234 -3.30 -19.45 -2.50
CA GLU A 234 -2.25 -18.48 -2.85
C GLU A 234 -1.68 -17.79 -1.61
N ALA A 235 -2.53 -17.45 -0.64
CA ALA A 235 -2.10 -16.91 0.65
C ALA A 235 -1.30 -17.96 1.47
N HIS A 236 -1.73 -19.23 1.45
CA HIS A 236 -1.01 -20.32 2.11
C HIS A 236 0.37 -20.60 1.49
N LYS A 237 0.49 -20.53 0.16
CA LYS A 237 1.78 -20.65 -0.53
C LYS A 237 2.71 -19.50 -0.16
N CYS A 238 2.20 -18.27 -0.14
CA CYS A 238 2.98 -17.10 0.34
C CYS A 238 3.45 -17.32 1.79
N GLN A 239 2.59 -17.83 2.67
CA GLN A 239 2.97 -18.14 4.05
C GLN A 239 4.10 -19.18 4.13
N ALA A 240 3.96 -20.30 3.42
CA ALA A 240 4.95 -21.38 3.44
C ALA A 240 6.32 -20.89 2.95
N VAL A 241 6.35 -20.11 1.86
CA VAL A 241 7.60 -19.54 1.34
C VAL A 241 8.17 -18.50 2.30
N LEU A 242 7.34 -17.59 2.82
CA LEU A 242 7.79 -16.57 3.78
C LEU A 242 8.44 -17.21 5.02
N GLN A 243 7.79 -18.22 5.62
CA GLN A 243 8.33 -18.94 6.77
C GLN A 243 9.68 -19.59 6.48
N SER A 244 9.87 -20.10 5.26
CA SER A 244 11.14 -20.71 4.84
C SER A 244 12.25 -19.69 4.57
N MET A 245 11.89 -18.45 4.21
CA MET A 245 12.85 -17.40 3.90
C MET A 245 13.31 -16.64 5.14
N LEU A 246 12.40 -16.30 6.06
CA LEU A 246 12.77 -15.52 7.24
C LEU A 246 13.86 -16.22 8.08
N PRO A 247 14.87 -15.49 8.59
CA PRO A 247 14.98 -14.03 8.63
C PRO A 247 15.68 -13.40 7.41
N ARG A 248 15.87 -14.14 6.33
CA ARG A 248 16.53 -13.64 5.12
C ARG A 248 15.56 -12.86 4.22
N GLU A 249 16.05 -11.80 3.58
CA GLU A 249 15.24 -11.00 2.67
C GLU A 249 15.14 -11.65 1.28
N SER A 250 16.26 -12.11 0.72
CA SER A 250 16.29 -12.78 -0.60
C SER A 250 17.56 -13.62 -0.72
N ASN A 251 17.73 -14.32 -1.84
CA ASN A 251 18.89 -15.17 -2.06
C ASN A 251 20.21 -14.41 -1.83
N SER A 252 20.34 -13.22 -2.43
CA SER A 252 21.55 -12.39 -2.31
C SER A 252 21.54 -11.46 -1.09
N LYS A 253 20.38 -11.08 -0.54
CA LYS A 253 20.24 -10.21 0.63
C LYS A 253 20.01 -11.02 1.89
N GLU A 254 21.08 -11.24 2.64
CA GLU A 254 21.07 -12.04 3.88
C GLU A 254 20.11 -11.51 4.95
N LEU A 255 19.95 -10.19 5.04
CA LEU A 255 19.10 -9.52 6.01
C LEU A 255 18.75 -8.12 5.51
N ASP A 256 17.55 -7.65 5.80
CA ASP A 256 17.09 -6.32 5.39
C ASP A 256 16.06 -5.75 6.38
N SER A 257 16.01 -4.43 6.55
CA SER A 257 15.06 -3.77 7.44
C SER A 257 13.63 -3.74 6.89
N GLY A 258 13.45 -3.96 5.58
CA GLY A 258 12.15 -4.14 4.94
C GLY A 258 11.34 -5.26 5.58
N LEU A 259 11.98 -6.29 6.13
CA LEU A 259 11.31 -7.38 6.84
C LEU A 259 10.49 -6.92 8.07
N LEU A 260 10.81 -5.76 8.66
CA LEU A 260 10.05 -5.19 9.77
C LEU A 260 8.59 -4.86 9.37
N CYS A 261 8.36 -4.51 8.11
CA CYS A 261 7.00 -4.21 7.63
C CYS A 261 6.16 -5.47 7.44
N VAL A 262 6.81 -6.63 7.38
CA VAL A 262 6.20 -7.97 7.25
C VAL A 262 5.94 -8.60 8.60
N ILE A 263 6.92 -8.64 9.49
CA ILE A 263 6.76 -9.23 10.84
C ILE A 263 6.00 -8.31 11.81
N GLY A 264 5.71 -7.07 11.38
CA GLY A 264 5.03 -6.05 12.17
C GLY A 264 4.14 -5.18 11.29
N PHE A 265 3.90 -3.94 11.73
CA PHE A 265 3.05 -3.01 10.97
C PHE A 265 3.71 -2.63 9.62
N PRO A 266 2.96 -2.65 8.50
CA PRO A 266 1.50 -2.81 8.43
C PRO A 266 1.00 -4.24 8.20
N ALA A 267 1.84 -5.19 7.80
CA ALA A 267 1.38 -6.46 7.27
C ALA A 267 1.05 -7.52 8.33
N PHE A 268 1.85 -7.61 9.40
CA PHE A 268 1.75 -8.68 10.41
C PHE A 268 1.60 -10.09 9.80
N ALA A 269 2.35 -10.37 8.73
CA ALA A 269 2.10 -11.54 7.89
C ALA A 269 2.70 -12.84 8.45
N ALA A 270 3.65 -12.75 9.39
CA ALA A 270 4.26 -13.91 10.04
C ALA A 270 3.50 -14.27 11.33
N ASP A 271 3.23 -15.57 11.54
CA ASP A 271 2.43 -16.04 12.68
C ASP A 271 3.27 -16.64 13.82
N ASP A 272 4.48 -17.15 13.53
CA ASP A 272 5.34 -17.79 14.53
C ASP A 272 6.05 -16.73 15.39
N PRO A 273 5.73 -16.62 16.70
CA PRO A 273 6.33 -15.63 17.58
C PRO A 273 7.85 -15.77 17.72
N GLN A 274 8.38 -17.00 17.63
CA GLN A 274 9.82 -17.23 17.72
C GLN A 274 10.52 -16.76 16.45
N LEU A 275 9.94 -17.04 15.27
CA LEU A 275 10.46 -16.55 13.99
C LEU A 275 10.41 -15.02 13.91
N ILE A 276 9.31 -14.40 14.35
CA ILE A 276 9.18 -12.94 14.44
C ILE A 276 10.27 -12.36 15.32
N ARG A 277 10.46 -12.93 16.52
CA ARG A 277 11.48 -12.47 17.46
C ARG A 277 12.89 -12.63 16.88
N ASN A 278 13.22 -13.80 16.33
CA ASN A 278 14.52 -14.06 15.73
C ASN A 278 14.81 -13.10 14.56
N THR A 279 13.81 -12.86 13.71
CA THR A 279 13.93 -11.92 12.60
C THR A 279 14.17 -10.50 13.09
N LYS A 280 13.38 -10.05 14.08
CA LYS A 280 13.56 -8.74 14.70
C LYS A 280 14.93 -8.59 15.35
N ASP A 281 15.35 -9.57 16.13
CA ASP A 281 16.62 -9.53 16.86
C ASP A 281 17.80 -9.55 15.87
N ALA A 282 17.71 -10.29 14.76
CA ALA A 282 18.71 -10.25 13.69
C ALA A 282 18.81 -8.86 13.04
N ILE A 283 17.68 -8.20 12.75
CA ILE A 283 17.68 -6.85 12.13
C ILE A 283 18.26 -5.78 13.07
N LEU A 284 18.09 -5.95 14.39
CA LEU A 284 18.53 -4.98 15.39
C LEU A 284 19.95 -5.21 15.93
N SER A 285 20.57 -6.36 15.63
CA SER A 285 21.94 -6.68 16.03
C SER A 285 22.98 -6.00 15.14
#